data_AF-A0AAE4VKU1-F1
#
_entry.id   AF-A0AAE4VKU1-F1
#
_cell.length_a   1.000
_cell.length_b   1.000
_cell.length_c   1.000
_cell.angle_alpha   90.00
_cell.angle_beta   90.00
_cell.angle_gamma   90.00
#
_symmetry.space_group_name_H-M   'P 1'
#
loop_
_entity.id
_entity.type
_entity.pdbx_description
1 polymer ?
#
loop_
_entity_poly.entity_id
_entity_poly.type
_entity_poly.pdbx_seq_one_letter_code
_entity_poly.pdbx_strand_id
1 'polypeptide(L)'
;MIAQAAATARAAGVTGQILVRGDSAYGNSTVVTACHRAGVRFSLVLTKTAAVAAAIDAIPETAWTPVNYPGAVRDPDTGAWISDAEVAETTYTAFGSTKTPVTARLVVRRVKDARFLDALFPVWRYHPFFTNSDEPVDAADITHRRHAIIETVFADLIDGPLAHMPSGRFGANSAWILCAAIAHNLLRAVGVLAGGAHAVARGATLRRKIITIPARLARPQRQPILHLPAHWPWTEHWLTLWRNTIGYSPPEIATT
;
A
#
# COMPACT_ATOMS: atom_id res chain seq x y z
N MET A 1 11.67 12.41 6.16
CA MET A 1 10.77 11.26 5.92
C MET A 1 11.20 10.41 4.73
N ILE A 2 11.04 10.81 3.46
CA ILE A 2 11.32 9.95 2.28
C ILE A 2 12.74 9.36 2.29
N ALA A 3 13.76 10.18 2.50
CA ALA A 3 15.15 9.72 2.55
C ALA A 3 15.38 8.65 3.65
N GLN A 4 14.78 8.84 4.82
CA GLN A 4 14.85 7.87 5.92
C GLN A 4 14.10 6.58 5.56
N ALA A 5 12.91 6.67 4.99
CA ALA A 5 12.14 5.49 4.57
C ALA A 5 12.89 4.66 3.52
N ALA A 6 13.49 5.31 2.52
CA ALA A 6 14.32 4.65 1.53
C ALA A 6 15.57 4.00 2.16
N ALA A 7 16.28 4.73 3.03
CA ALA A 7 17.45 4.19 3.73
C ALA A 7 17.09 2.98 4.61
N THR A 8 15.98 3.04 5.34
CA THR A 8 15.48 1.92 6.15
C THR A 8 15.15 0.71 5.29
N ALA A 9 14.49 0.89 4.14
CA ALA A 9 14.21 -0.22 3.22
C ALA A 9 15.50 -0.87 2.71
N ARG A 10 16.51 -0.06 2.35
CA ARG A 10 17.84 -0.57 1.95
C ARG A 10 18.54 -1.32 3.08
N ALA A 11 18.53 -0.77 4.30
CA ALA A 11 19.10 -1.42 5.48
C ALA A 11 18.39 -2.74 5.82
N ALA A 12 17.11 -2.87 5.48
CA ALA A 12 16.34 -4.10 5.61
C ALA A 12 16.61 -5.12 4.47
N GLY A 13 17.58 -4.87 3.59
CA GLY A 13 18.01 -5.79 2.53
C GLY A 13 17.25 -5.66 1.21
N VAL A 14 16.40 -4.64 1.04
CA VAL A 14 15.71 -4.41 -0.25
C VAL A 14 16.73 -3.98 -1.31
N THR A 15 16.98 -4.86 -2.28
CA THR A 15 17.86 -4.59 -3.44
C THR A 15 17.08 -4.13 -4.68
N GLY A 16 15.79 -4.47 -4.77
CA GLY A 16 14.92 -4.09 -5.88
C GLY A 16 14.63 -2.58 -5.95
N GLN A 17 13.83 -2.21 -6.95
CA GLN A 17 13.38 -0.83 -7.10
C GLN A 17 12.37 -0.44 -6.02
N ILE A 18 12.50 0.77 -5.49
CA ILE A 18 11.57 1.34 -4.51
C ILE A 18 10.73 2.40 -5.22
N LEU A 19 9.41 2.34 -5.05
CA LEU A 19 8.46 3.33 -5.56
C LEU A 19 7.78 4.06 -4.39
N VAL A 20 7.98 5.38 -4.31
CA VAL A 20 7.29 6.26 -3.37
C VAL A 20 5.94 6.65 -3.96
N ARG A 21 4.85 6.36 -3.25
CA ARG A 21 3.50 6.74 -3.66
C ARG A 21 2.87 7.67 -2.64
N GLY A 22 2.13 8.65 -3.12
CA GLY A 22 1.49 9.65 -2.26
C GLY A 22 0.39 10.41 -2.96
N ASP A 23 -0.48 11.00 -2.15
CA ASP A 23 -1.53 11.91 -2.61
C ASP A 23 -0.96 13.30 -2.97
N SER A 24 -1.86 14.28 -3.13
CA SER A 24 -1.49 15.62 -3.55
C SER A 24 -0.66 16.39 -2.52
N ALA A 25 -0.71 16.01 -1.23
CA ALA A 25 0.16 16.62 -0.23
C ALA A 25 1.64 16.26 -0.46
N TYR A 26 1.90 15.09 -1.06
CA TYR A 26 3.24 14.66 -1.44
C TYR A 26 3.67 15.12 -2.84
N GLY A 27 2.75 15.62 -3.67
CA GLY A 27 2.98 16.07 -5.05
C GLY A 27 3.75 17.39 -5.18
N ASN A 28 4.92 17.51 -4.55
CA ASN A 28 5.74 18.72 -4.54
C ASN A 28 7.21 18.47 -4.91
N SER A 29 7.92 19.53 -5.29
CA SER A 29 9.31 19.45 -5.77
C SER A 29 10.27 18.90 -4.72
N THR A 30 10.05 19.18 -3.44
CA THR A 30 10.90 18.69 -2.34
C THR A 30 10.85 17.16 -2.25
N VAL A 31 9.66 16.57 -2.37
CA VAL A 31 9.49 15.11 -2.35
C VAL A 31 10.14 14.47 -3.57
N VAL A 32 9.89 14.99 -4.77
CA VAL A 32 10.48 14.46 -6.01
C VAL A 32 12.01 14.57 -5.98
N THR A 33 12.56 15.69 -5.52
CA THR A 33 14.01 15.87 -5.34
C THR A 33 14.59 14.88 -4.32
N ALA A 34 13.86 14.59 -3.24
CA ALA A 34 14.28 13.57 -2.27
C ALA A 34 14.28 12.17 -2.89
N CYS A 35 13.29 11.84 -3.73
CA CYS A 35 13.25 10.57 -4.46
C CYS A 35 14.45 10.42 -5.41
N HIS A 36 14.77 11.45 -6.19
CA HIS A 36 15.93 11.44 -7.08
C HIS A 36 17.24 11.26 -6.33
N ARG A 37 17.45 12.01 -5.24
CA ARG A 37 18.66 11.86 -4.40
C ARG A 37 18.79 10.47 -3.78
N ALA A 38 17.67 9.84 -3.44
CA ALA A 38 17.66 8.49 -2.87
C ALA A 38 17.73 7.38 -3.94
N GLY A 39 17.73 7.71 -5.23
CA GLY A 39 17.70 6.72 -6.32
C GLY A 39 16.43 5.87 -6.34
N VAL A 40 15.30 6.43 -5.93
CA VAL A 40 14.00 5.75 -5.90
C VAL A 40 13.02 6.39 -6.88
N ARG A 41 12.02 5.62 -7.31
CA ARG A 41 10.94 6.10 -8.17
C ARG A 41 9.85 6.80 -7.36
N PHE A 42 9.03 7.59 -8.02
CA PHE A 42 7.88 8.26 -7.43
C PHE A 42 6.62 8.08 -8.30
N SER A 43 5.47 8.13 -7.66
CA SER A 43 4.14 8.19 -8.29
C SER A 43 3.21 8.98 -7.36
N LEU A 44 3.02 10.26 -7.67
CA LEU A 44 2.45 11.26 -6.75
C LEU A 44 1.30 11.99 -7.41
N VAL A 45 0.16 12.14 -6.74
CA VAL A 45 -0.93 12.97 -7.26
C VAL A 45 -0.44 14.42 -7.37
N LEU A 46 -0.73 15.09 -8.48
CA LEU A 46 -0.51 16.53 -8.59
C LEU A 46 -1.77 17.30 -8.25
N THR A 47 -1.61 18.42 -7.54
CA THR A 47 -2.70 19.39 -7.37
C THR A 47 -3.16 19.89 -8.74
N LYS A 48 -4.48 19.93 -8.93
CA LYS A 48 -5.08 20.42 -10.17
C LYS A 48 -4.85 21.92 -10.30
N THR A 49 -3.91 22.29 -11.16
CA THR A 49 -3.62 23.67 -11.54
C THR A 49 -4.06 23.89 -12.99
N ALA A 50 -4.14 25.15 -13.43
CA ALA A 50 -4.44 25.48 -14.83
C ALA A 50 -3.46 24.81 -15.81
N ALA A 51 -2.17 24.69 -15.44
CA ALA A 51 -1.17 24.02 -16.26
C ALA A 51 -1.39 22.50 -16.36
N VAL A 52 -1.81 21.85 -15.27
CA VAL A 52 -2.18 20.42 -15.29
C VAL A 52 -3.45 20.22 -16.10
N ALA A 53 -4.45 21.08 -15.96
CA ALA A 53 -5.67 21.03 -16.75
C ALA A 53 -5.38 21.16 -18.25
N ALA A 54 -4.60 22.16 -18.65
CA ALA A 54 -4.18 22.33 -20.05
C ALA A 54 -3.42 21.11 -20.60
N ALA A 55 -2.58 20.47 -19.79
CA ALA A 55 -1.89 19.25 -20.18
C ALA A 55 -2.85 18.06 -20.37
N ILE A 56 -3.91 17.97 -19.56
CA ILE A 56 -4.96 16.95 -19.70
C ILE A 56 -5.79 17.22 -20.96
N ASP A 57 -6.19 18.48 -21.20
CA ASP A 57 -7.01 18.87 -22.36
C ASP A 57 -6.29 18.66 -23.70
N ALA A 58 -4.95 18.66 -23.69
CA ALA A 58 -4.13 18.39 -24.87
C ALA A 58 -4.01 16.88 -25.21
N ILE A 59 -4.48 15.98 -24.35
CA ILE A 59 -4.46 14.54 -24.61
C ILE A 59 -5.52 14.23 -25.68
N PRO A 60 -5.15 13.66 -26.85
CA PRO A 60 -6.11 13.35 -27.88
C PRO A 60 -7.08 12.26 -27.42
N GLU A 61 -8.33 12.32 -27.87
CA GLU A 61 -9.37 11.37 -27.47
C GLU A 61 -8.99 9.91 -27.78
N THR A 62 -8.20 9.69 -28.83
CA THR A 62 -7.70 8.37 -29.24
C THR A 62 -6.60 7.79 -28.34
N ALA A 63 -6.02 8.57 -27.43
CA ALA A 63 -5.01 8.10 -26.48
C ALA A 63 -5.60 7.49 -25.20
N TRP A 64 -6.91 7.66 -24.98
CA TRP A 64 -7.59 7.12 -23.80
C TRP A 64 -7.86 5.63 -23.98
N THR A 65 -7.37 4.84 -23.02
CA THR A 65 -7.53 3.39 -23.00
C THR A 65 -8.43 2.99 -21.82
N PRO A 66 -9.48 2.17 -22.03
CA PRO A 66 -10.28 1.64 -20.93
C PRO A 66 -9.43 0.78 -19.98
N VAL A 67 -9.64 0.93 -18.66
CA VAL A 67 -8.93 0.11 -17.66
C VAL A 67 -9.84 -0.95 -17.07
N ASN A 68 -9.37 -2.20 -17.06
CA ASN A 68 -10.08 -3.32 -16.44
C ASN A 68 -9.85 -3.35 -14.91
N TYR A 69 -10.92 -3.46 -14.13
CA TYR A 69 -10.85 -3.74 -12.69
C TYR A 69 -11.51 -5.08 -12.38
N PRO A 70 -11.06 -5.79 -11.33
CA PRO A 70 -11.81 -6.93 -10.79
C PRO A 70 -13.23 -6.47 -10.41
N GLY A 71 -14.23 -6.87 -11.19
CA GLY A 71 -15.62 -6.39 -11.07
C GLY A 71 -16.15 -5.59 -12.28
N ALA A 72 -15.33 -5.32 -13.30
CA ALA A 72 -15.79 -4.76 -14.57
C ALA A 72 -16.66 -5.78 -15.32
N VAL A 73 -17.77 -5.31 -15.90
CA VAL A 73 -18.67 -6.14 -16.71
C VAL A 73 -18.19 -6.08 -18.16
N ARG A 74 -18.17 -7.21 -18.85
CA ARG A 74 -17.86 -7.27 -20.28
C ARG A 74 -19.16 -7.08 -21.07
N ASP A 75 -19.15 -6.17 -22.03
CA ASP A 75 -20.21 -6.00 -23.00
C ASP A 75 -20.38 -7.31 -23.81
N PRO A 76 -21.57 -7.94 -23.79
CA PRO A 76 -21.81 -9.21 -24.49
C PRO A 76 -21.73 -9.10 -26.02
N ASP A 77 -22.03 -7.93 -26.59
CA ASP A 77 -22.18 -7.74 -28.04
C ASP A 77 -20.87 -7.29 -28.68
N THR A 78 -20.11 -6.44 -27.98
CA THR A 78 -18.86 -5.88 -28.51
C THR A 78 -17.62 -6.59 -27.96
N GLY A 79 -17.76 -7.36 -26.88
CA GLY A 79 -16.64 -7.99 -26.17
C GLY A 79 -15.70 -6.98 -25.48
N ALA A 80 -16.03 -5.69 -25.50
CA ALA A 80 -15.32 -4.63 -24.80
C ALA A 80 -15.65 -4.65 -23.29
N TRP A 81 -14.76 -4.13 -22.46
CA TRP A 81 -15.05 -3.96 -21.05
C TRP A 81 -15.88 -2.70 -20.84
N ILE A 82 -17.04 -2.81 -20.19
CA ILE A 82 -17.76 -1.67 -19.63
C ILE A 82 -17.04 -1.31 -18.33
N SER A 83 -15.98 -0.52 -18.47
CA SER A 83 -15.32 0.16 -17.36
C SER A 83 -15.67 1.63 -17.43
N ASP A 84 -16.19 2.20 -16.34
CA ASP A 84 -16.46 3.65 -16.27
C ASP A 84 -15.18 4.50 -16.16
N ALA A 85 -14.00 3.89 -16.25
CA ALA A 85 -12.72 4.58 -16.19
C ALA A 85 -11.83 4.32 -17.40
N GLU A 86 -11.16 5.38 -17.82
CA GLU A 86 -10.14 5.35 -18.87
C GLU A 86 -8.87 5.99 -18.35
N VAL A 87 -7.74 5.57 -18.89
CA VAL A 87 -6.43 6.14 -18.60
C VAL A 87 -5.74 6.58 -19.87
N ALA A 88 -5.02 7.68 -19.75
CA ALA A 88 -4.09 8.15 -20.77
C ALA A 88 -2.86 8.71 -20.09
N GLU A 89 -1.85 9.02 -20.89
CA GLU A 89 -0.67 9.70 -20.39
C GLU A 89 -0.12 10.72 -21.37
N THR A 90 0.65 11.64 -20.82
CA THR A 90 1.43 12.61 -21.59
C THR A 90 2.75 12.91 -20.88
N THR A 91 3.70 13.48 -21.62
CA THR A 91 4.92 14.01 -21.01
C THR A 91 4.61 15.37 -20.38
N TYR A 92 5.01 15.56 -19.12
CA TYR A 92 4.74 16.78 -18.38
C TYR A 92 5.98 17.25 -17.62
N THR A 93 6.20 18.56 -17.61
CA THR A 93 7.25 19.19 -16.79
C THR A 93 6.61 19.84 -15.58
N ALA A 94 6.76 19.20 -14.42
CA ALA A 94 6.29 19.70 -13.15
C ALA A 94 7.32 20.67 -12.53
N PHE A 95 6.84 21.54 -11.64
CA PHE A 95 7.65 22.45 -10.83
C PHE A 95 8.50 23.43 -11.66
N GLY A 96 7.99 23.89 -12.80
CA GLY A 96 8.66 24.83 -13.71
C GLY A 96 9.11 26.15 -13.07
N SER A 97 8.48 26.58 -11.97
CA SER A 97 8.85 27.78 -11.21
C SER A 97 9.99 27.56 -10.21
N THR A 98 10.48 26.33 -10.05
CA THR A 98 11.55 25.98 -9.11
C THR A 98 12.90 25.88 -9.84
N LYS A 99 14.00 25.84 -9.07
CA LYS A 99 15.36 25.69 -9.63
C LYS A 99 15.60 24.33 -10.31
N THR A 100 14.75 23.35 -10.05
CA THR A 100 14.90 21.97 -10.51
C THR A 100 13.55 21.49 -11.06
N PRO A 101 13.13 21.97 -12.24
CA PRO A 101 11.97 21.41 -12.93
C PRO A 101 12.21 19.94 -13.23
N VAL A 102 11.14 19.15 -13.20
CA VAL A 102 11.21 17.70 -13.43
C VAL A 102 10.26 17.32 -14.54
N THR A 103 10.80 16.68 -15.57
CA THR A 103 10.01 16.13 -16.68
C THR A 103 9.83 14.62 -16.45
N ALA A 104 8.58 14.17 -16.43
CA ALA A 104 8.21 12.77 -16.33
C ALA A 104 6.82 12.54 -16.93
N ARG A 105 6.22 11.37 -16.67
CA ARG A 105 4.89 11.01 -17.19
C ARG A 105 3.82 11.61 -16.28
N LEU A 106 2.84 12.27 -16.89
CA LEU A 106 1.57 12.60 -16.27
C LEU A 106 0.56 11.55 -16.72
N VAL A 107 0.27 10.60 -15.85
CA VAL A 107 -0.78 9.60 -16.07
C VAL A 107 -2.08 10.15 -15.53
N VAL A 108 -3.15 10.04 -16.31
CA VAL A 108 -4.45 10.62 -15.98
C VAL A 108 -5.48 9.53 -16.07
N ARG A 109 -6.18 9.26 -14.97
CA ARG A 109 -7.41 8.48 -14.98
C ARG A 109 -8.61 9.41 -15.06
N ARG A 110 -9.54 9.17 -15.99
CA ARG A 110 -10.84 9.85 -16.03
C ARG A 110 -11.96 8.87 -15.71
N VAL A 111 -12.97 9.34 -15.01
CA VAL A 111 -14.22 8.61 -14.76
C VAL A 111 -15.42 9.50 -15.03
N LYS A 112 -16.52 8.92 -15.48
CA LYS A 112 -17.78 9.66 -15.64
C LYS A 112 -18.22 10.22 -14.28
N ASP A 113 -18.60 11.48 -14.25
CA ASP A 113 -19.05 12.14 -13.03
C ASP A 113 -20.48 11.71 -12.73
N ALA A 114 -20.64 10.92 -11.67
CA ALA A 114 -21.93 10.37 -11.24
C ALA A 114 -22.98 11.44 -10.89
N ARG A 115 -22.59 12.71 -10.75
CA ARG A 115 -23.52 13.83 -10.53
C ARG A 115 -24.24 14.29 -11.81
N PHE A 116 -23.77 13.86 -12.98
CA PHE A 116 -24.23 14.31 -14.29
C PHE A 116 -24.49 13.13 -15.24
N LEU A 117 -25.24 12.12 -14.78
CA LEU A 117 -25.54 10.92 -15.57
C LEU A 117 -26.40 11.20 -16.81
N ASP A 118 -27.30 12.18 -16.72
CA ASP A 118 -28.23 12.55 -17.79
C ASP A 118 -27.69 13.64 -18.74
N ALA A 119 -26.41 13.98 -18.63
CA ALA A 119 -25.79 14.95 -19.52
C ALA A 119 -25.72 14.40 -20.95
N LEU A 120 -26.02 15.25 -21.93
CA LEU A 120 -25.96 14.89 -23.36
C LEU A 120 -24.58 14.36 -23.79
N PHE A 121 -23.52 14.81 -23.11
CA PHE A 121 -22.16 14.34 -23.28
C PHE A 121 -21.56 13.94 -21.93
N PRO A 122 -20.67 12.93 -21.88
CA PRO A 122 -20.03 12.52 -20.63
C PRO A 122 -19.28 13.68 -19.96
N VAL A 123 -19.62 13.94 -18.70
CA VAL A 123 -18.84 14.84 -17.85
C VAL A 123 -17.76 14.02 -17.17
N TRP A 124 -16.50 14.36 -17.41
CA TRP A 124 -15.35 13.59 -16.89
C TRP A 124 -14.76 14.21 -15.62
N ARG A 125 -14.47 13.36 -14.63
CA ARG A 125 -13.64 13.70 -13.48
C ARG A 125 -12.24 13.11 -13.65
N TYR A 126 -11.26 14.00 -13.74
CA TYR A 126 -9.86 13.62 -13.92
C TYR A 126 -9.12 13.41 -12.60
N HIS A 127 -8.21 12.44 -12.58
CA HIS A 127 -7.36 12.06 -11.47
C HIS A 127 -5.92 11.92 -11.98
N PRO A 128 -5.16 13.03 -12.06
CA PRO A 128 -3.79 13.02 -12.55
C PRO A 128 -2.80 12.61 -11.46
N PHE A 129 -1.80 11.80 -11.83
CA PHE A 129 -0.62 11.55 -11.02
C PHE A 129 0.65 11.59 -11.87
N PHE A 130 1.72 12.11 -11.26
CA PHE A 130 3.01 12.31 -11.87
C PHE A 130 3.96 11.21 -11.42
N THR A 131 4.58 10.52 -12.39
CA THR A 131 5.36 9.31 -12.12
C THR A 131 6.57 9.21 -13.04
N ASN A 132 7.65 8.63 -12.53
CA ASN A 132 8.81 8.18 -13.31
C ASN A 132 8.91 6.65 -13.36
N SER A 133 7.83 5.94 -13.04
CA SER A 133 7.69 4.51 -13.33
C SER A 133 7.70 4.25 -14.83
N ASP A 134 8.24 3.10 -15.22
CA ASP A 134 8.19 2.55 -16.59
C ASP A 134 7.04 1.55 -16.78
N GLU A 135 6.20 1.35 -15.75
CA GLU A 135 5.02 0.50 -15.85
C GLU A 135 4.10 0.95 -17.00
N PRO A 136 3.47 0.01 -17.74
CA PRO A 136 2.38 0.33 -18.67
C PRO A 136 1.32 1.21 -18.00
N VAL A 137 0.65 2.08 -18.77
CA VAL A 137 -0.24 3.13 -18.23
C VAL A 137 -1.37 2.58 -17.35
N ASP A 138 -1.96 1.44 -17.73
CA ASP A 138 -2.99 0.71 -17.00
C ASP A 138 -2.46 0.11 -15.68
N ALA A 139 -1.28 -0.51 -15.73
CA ALA A 139 -0.60 -1.03 -14.55
C ALA A 139 -0.20 0.11 -13.60
N ALA A 140 0.30 1.22 -14.13
CA ALA A 140 0.71 2.39 -13.36
C ALA A 140 -0.45 3.01 -12.59
N ASP A 141 -1.66 3.07 -13.17
CA ASP A 141 -2.87 3.51 -12.45
C ASP A 141 -3.19 2.58 -11.28
N ILE A 142 -3.24 1.27 -11.51
CA ILE A 142 -3.52 0.28 -10.44
C ILE A 142 -2.46 0.38 -9.34
N THR A 143 -1.19 0.46 -9.70
CA THR A 143 -0.08 0.61 -8.77
C THR A 143 -0.17 1.91 -8.00
N HIS A 144 -0.50 3.02 -8.65
CA HIS A 144 -0.66 4.31 -7.99
C HIS A 144 -1.82 4.26 -6.98
N ARG A 145 -3.01 3.78 -7.37
CA ARG A 145 -4.20 3.72 -6.51
C ARG A 145 -4.00 2.96 -5.20
N ARG A 146 -3.10 1.98 -5.19
CA ARG A 146 -2.66 1.29 -3.97
C ARG A 146 -1.96 2.21 -2.95
N HIS A 147 -1.72 3.50 -3.26
CA HIS A 147 -1.34 4.52 -2.27
C HIS A 147 -2.38 4.60 -1.14
N ALA A 148 -3.67 4.37 -1.43
CA ALA A 148 -4.76 4.41 -0.47
C ALA A 148 -4.79 3.22 0.52
N ILE A 149 -3.91 2.21 0.36
CA ILE A 149 -3.75 1.13 1.35
C ILE A 149 -3.40 1.70 2.72
N ILE A 150 -2.71 2.86 2.77
CA ILE A 150 -2.38 3.54 4.01
C ILE A 150 -3.62 3.89 4.84
N GLU A 151 -4.77 4.16 4.22
CA GLU A 151 -6.01 4.45 4.95
C GLU A 151 -6.52 3.23 5.71
N THR A 152 -6.35 2.03 5.14
CA THR A 152 -6.68 0.79 5.86
C THR A 152 -5.74 0.56 7.04
N VAL A 153 -4.46 0.95 6.91
CA VAL A 153 -3.47 0.90 7.99
C VAL A 153 -3.85 1.87 9.11
N PHE A 154 -4.21 3.11 8.76
CA PHE A 154 -4.67 4.10 9.74
C PHE A 154 -5.95 3.66 10.44
N ALA A 155 -6.92 3.11 9.72
CA ALA A 155 -8.13 2.56 10.33
C ALA A 155 -7.80 1.47 11.39
N ASP A 156 -6.89 0.53 11.07
CA ASP A 156 -6.49 -0.52 12.03
C ASP A 156 -5.75 0.04 13.27
N LEU A 157 -4.98 1.12 13.12
CA LEU A 157 -4.31 1.80 14.23
C LEU A 157 -5.28 2.61 15.09
N ILE A 158 -6.21 3.33 14.44
CA ILE A 158 -7.24 4.16 15.09
C ILE A 158 -8.21 3.27 15.88
N ASP A 159 -8.75 2.21 15.25
CA ASP A 159 -9.67 1.27 15.90
C ASP A 159 -8.99 0.38 16.95
N GLY A 160 -7.65 0.31 16.90
CA GLY A 160 -6.85 -0.54 17.77
C GLY A 160 -6.16 0.25 18.90
N PRO A 161 -4.81 0.31 18.90
CA PRO A 161 -4.07 0.90 20.02
C PRO A 161 -4.34 2.39 20.23
N LEU A 162 -4.81 3.14 19.23
CA LEU A 162 -5.07 4.57 19.37
C LEU A 162 -6.51 4.90 19.80
N ALA A 163 -7.39 3.89 19.88
CA ALA A 163 -8.78 4.09 20.31
C ALA A 163 -8.86 4.59 21.77
N HIS A 164 -7.92 4.15 22.62
CA HIS A 164 -7.85 4.50 24.03
C HIS A 164 -6.42 4.82 24.45
N MET A 165 -6.09 6.11 24.51
CA MET A 165 -4.79 6.54 25.02
C MET A 165 -4.71 6.31 26.53
N PRO A 166 -3.63 5.69 27.04
CA PRO A 166 -3.59 5.15 28.41
C PRO A 166 -3.38 6.20 29.50
N SER A 167 -3.12 7.47 29.14
CA SER A 167 -2.76 8.52 30.11
C SER A 167 -3.28 9.89 29.71
N GLY A 168 -3.48 10.78 30.69
CA GLY A 168 -3.66 12.22 30.46
C GLY A 168 -2.36 12.97 30.17
N ARG A 169 -1.19 12.30 30.23
CA ARG A 169 0.13 12.93 30.03
C ARG A 169 0.60 12.76 28.58
N PHE A 170 0.94 13.88 27.92
CA PHE A 170 1.42 13.90 26.54
C PHE A 170 2.64 12.97 26.30
N GLY A 171 3.65 13.01 27.18
CA GLY A 171 4.85 12.20 27.03
C GLY A 171 4.58 10.68 27.08
N ALA A 172 3.70 10.24 27.97
CA ALA A 172 3.29 8.83 28.05
C ALA A 172 2.54 8.40 26.78
N ASN A 173 1.67 9.26 26.27
CA ASN A 173 0.92 9.04 25.03
C ASN A 173 1.82 9.03 23.79
N SER A 174 2.86 9.86 23.76
CA SER A 174 3.88 9.83 22.70
C SER A 174 4.64 8.49 22.70
N ALA A 175 5.07 8.03 23.88
CA ALA A 175 5.70 6.71 24.01
C ALA A 175 4.76 5.57 23.59
N TRP A 176 3.47 5.67 23.95
CA TRP A 176 2.44 4.71 23.55
C TRP A 176 2.30 4.61 22.02
N ILE A 177 2.24 5.75 21.32
CA ILE A 177 2.16 5.78 19.85
C ILE A 177 3.40 5.12 19.22
N LEU A 178 4.59 5.36 19.76
CA LEU A 178 5.81 4.72 19.28
C LEU A 178 5.76 3.20 19.46
N CYS A 179 5.35 2.72 20.64
CA CYS A 179 5.14 1.29 20.89
C CYS A 179 4.10 0.68 19.96
N ALA A 180 2.99 1.39 19.71
CA ALA A 180 1.93 0.97 18.80
C ALA A 180 2.45 0.84 17.36
N ALA A 181 3.26 1.80 16.89
CA ALA A 181 3.87 1.74 15.56
C ALA A 181 4.86 0.57 15.42
N ILE A 182 5.69 0.31 16.44
CA ILE A 182 6.59 -0.85 16.47
C ILE A 182 5.79 -2.15 16.44
N ALA A 183 4.79 -2.28 17.31
CA ALA A 183 3.93 -3.47 17.37
C ALA A 183 3.20 -3.71 16.05
N HIS A 184 2.70 -2.66 15.40
CA HIS A 184 2.08 -2.76 14.07
C HIS A 184 3.05 -3.29 13.02
N ASN A 185 4.26 -2.74 12.94
CA ASN A 185 5.28 -3.19 11.99
C ASN A 185 5.69 -4.64 12.23
N LEU A 186 5.84 -5.05 13.49
CA LEU A 186 6.12 -6.44 13.86
C LEU A 186 4.97 -7.38 13.48
N LEU A 187 3.72 -6.99 13.76
CA LEU A 187 2.55 -7.76 13.33
C LEU A 187 2.50 -7.89 11.81
N ARG A 188 2.79 -6.82 11.07
CA ARG A 188 2.82 -6.87 9.60
C ARG A 188 3.90 -7.82 9.10
N ALA A 189 5.09 -7.80 9.68
CA ALA A 189 6.16 -8.74 9.35
C ALA A 189 5.75 -10.19 9.65
N VAL A 190 5.16 -10.43 10.82
CA VAL A 190 4.61 -11.74 11.22
C VAL A 190 3.59 -12.24 10.20
N GLY A 191 2.64 -11.40 9.79
CA GLY A 191 1.62 -11.77 8.80
C GLY A 191 2.22 -12.15 7.44
N VAL A 192 3.22 -11.38 6.97
CA VAL A 192 3.94 -11.68 5.73
C VAL A 192 4.66 -13.03 5.82
N LEU A 193 5.37 -13.29 6.92
CA LEU A 193 6.12 -14.53 7.12
C LEU A 193 5.22 -15.75 7.36
N ALA A 194 4.01 -15.56 7.91
CA ALA A 194 3.01 -16.61 8.08
C ALA A 194 2.29 -16.98 6.75
N GLY A 195 2.28 -16.06 5.78
CA GLY A 195 1.78 -16.29 4.43
C GLY A 195 0.25 -16.39 4.30
N GLY A 196 -0.20 -16.67 3.07
CA GLY A 196 -1.63 -16.79 2.72
C GLY A 196 -2.44 -15.54 3.08
N ALA A 197 -3.65 -15.73 3.60
CA ALA A 197 -4.52 -14.63 4.00
C ALA A 197 -3.97 -13.78 5.16
N HIS A 198 -2.97 -14.27 5.91
CA HIS A 198 -2.36 -13.52 7.02
C HIS A 198 -1.45 -12.38 6.52
N ALA A 199 -0.92 -12.46 5.30
CA ALA A 199 -0.06 -11.42 4.72
C ALA A 199 -0.79 -10.07 4.52
N VAL A 200 -2.12 -10.11 4.41
CA VAL A 200 -2.99 -8.94 4.23
C VAL A 200 -4.00 -8.76 5.38
N ALA A 201 -3.88 -9.56 6.44
CA ALA A 201 -4.81 -9.51 7.57
C ALA A 201 -4.61 -8.25 8.44
N ARG A 202 -5.70 -7.77 9.03
CA ARG A 202 -5.67 -6.70 10.05
C ARG A 202 -4.99 -7.18 11.33
N GLY A 203 -4.43 -6.25 12.11
CA GLY A 203 -3.71 -6.55 13.34
C GLY A 203 -4.54 -7.36 14.35
N ALA A 204 -5.84 -7.07 14.47
CA ALA A 204 -6.74 -7.84 15.34
C ALA A 204 -6.84 -9.33 14.94
N THR A 205 -6.84 -9.62 13.64
CA THR A 205 -6.88 -11.00 13.14
C THR A 205 -5.57 -11.72 13.45
N LEU A 206 -4.43 -11.07 13.23
CA LEU A 206 -3.12 -11.64 13.53
C LEU A 206 -2.94 -11.90 15.04
N ARG A 207 -3.38 -10.96 15.88
CA ARG A 207 -3.37 -11.16 17.34
C ARG A 207 -4.17 -12.40 17.73
N ARG A 208 -5.42 -12.51 17.25
CA ARG A 208 -6.29 -13.66 17.58
C ARG A 208 -5.79 -14.99 17.02
N LYS A 209 -5.26 -14.98 15.79
CA LYS A 209 -4.98 -16.22 15.04
C LYS A 209 -3.54 -16.70 15.10
N ILE A 210 -2.58 -15.88 15.53
CA ILE A 210 -1.15 -16.23 15.50
C ILE A 210 -0.46 -15.93 16.83
N ILE A 211 -0.82 -14.82 17.50
CA ILE A 211 -0.09 -14.34 18.70
C ILE A 211 -0.72 -14.85 19.99
N THR A 212 -2.00 -14.55 20.22
CA THR A 212 -2.74 -14.85 21.45
C THR A 212 -3.30 -16.27 21.37
N ILE A 213 -2.40 -17.24 21.27
CA ILE A 213 -2.72 -18.67 21.18
C ILE A 213 -2.37 -19.35 22.49
N PRO A 214 -3.17 -20.33 22.95
CA PRO A 214 -2.77 -21.13 24.10
C PRO A 214 -1.57 -21.99 23.69
N ALA A 215 -0.46 -21.88 24.42
CA ALA A 215 0.72 -22.70 24.21
C ALA A 215 1.39 -23.02 25.55
N ARG A 216 2.00 -24.20 25.65
CA ARG A 216 2.73 -24.64 26.86
C ARG A 216 4.16 -24.98 26.50
N LEU A 217 5.12 -24.26 27.06
CA LEU A 217 6.54 -24.62 26.96
C LEU A 217 6.89 -25.63 28.06
N ALA A 218 7.29 -26.83 27.66
CA ALA A 218 7.79 -27.90 28.52
C ALA A 218 9.26 -28.18 28.22
N ARG A 219 9.98 -28.81 29.16
CA ARG A 219 11.38 -29.23 28.99
C ARG A 219 11.60 -30.69 29.40
N PRO A 220 10.89 -31.66 28.81
CA PRO A 220 11.14 -33.07 29.11
C PRO A 220 12.60 -33.43 28.77
N GLN A 221 13.28 -34.11 29.69
CA GLN A 221 14.67 -34.56 29.51
C GLN A 221 15.63 -33.47 28.99
N ARG A 222 15.43 -32.22 29.39
CA ARG A 222 16.20 -31.02 28.98
C ARG A 222 16.02 -30.60 27.51
N GLN A 223 15.08 -31.17 26.78
CA GLN A 223 14.72 -30.74 25.43
C GLN A 223 13.49 -29.81 25.47
N PRO A 224 13.59 -28.56 24.99
CA PRO A 224 12.45 -27.65 24.98
C PRO A 224 11.42 -28.10 23.94
N ILE A 225 10.18 -28.30 24.37
CA ILE A 225 9.02 -28.63 23.52
C ILE A 225 7.93 -27.59 23.77
N LEU A 226 7.39 -27.01 22.70
CA LEU A 226 6.28 -26.05 22.76
C LEU A 226 4.98 -26.70 22.29
N HIS A 227 4.14 -27.11 23.22
CA HIS A 227 2.84 -27.70 22.88
C HIS A 227 1.89 -26.62 22.35
N LEU A 228 1.38 -26.85 21.14
CA LEU A 228 0.37 -26.03 20.47
C LEU A 228 -1.00 -26.72 20.50
N PRO A 229 -2.11 -25.99 20.28
CA PRO A 229 -3.45 -26.58 20.35
C PRO A 229 -3.67 -27.61 19.24
N ALA A 230 -4.31 -28.74 19.59
CA ALA A 230 -4.69 -29.75 18.62
C ALA A 230 -5.79 -29.24 17.66
N HIS A 231 -5.79 -29.74 16.42
CA HIS A 231 -6.77 -29.39 15.36
C HIS A 231 -6.98 -27.89 15.13
N TRP A 232 -5.94 -27.11 15.40
CA TRP A 232 -6.00 -25.67 15.29
C TRP A 232 -5.90 -25.21 13.82
N PRO A 233 -6.90 -24.46 13.28
CA PRO A 233 -6.97 -24.17 11.85
C PRO A 233 -5.80 -23.35 11.28
N TRP A 234 -4.98 -22.73 12.12
CA TRP A 234 -3.88 -21.84 11.70
C TRP A 234 -2.50 -22.44 12.00
N THR A 235 -2.43 -23.72 12.37
CA THR A 235 -1.19 -24.45 12.67
C THR A 235 -0.15 -24.28 11.56
N GLU A 236 -0.52 -24.52 10.29
CA GLU A 236 0.43 -24.43 9.18
C GLU A 236 1.01 -23.02 9.00
N HIS A 237 0.20 -21.98 9.19
CA HIS A 237 0.67 -20.59 9.11
C HIS A 237 1.62 -20.24 10.26
N TRP A 238 1.33 -20.71 11.47
CA TRP A 238 2.19 -20.52 12.62
C TRP A 238 3.52 -21.28 12.47
N LEU A 239 3.47 -22.53 12.00
CA LEU A 239 4.66 -23.34 11.72
C LEU A 239 5.52 -22.72 10.60
N THR A 240 4.88 -22.14 9.58
CA THR A 240 5.56 -21.40 8.52
C THR A 240 6.30 -20.18 9.08
N LEU A 241 5.62 -19.38 9.93
CA LEU A 241 6.26 -18.28 10.65
C LEU A 241 7.46 -18.75 11.47
N TRP A 242 7.31 -19.83 12.24
CA TRP A 242 8.39 -20.39 13.07
C TRP A 242 9.61 -20.76 12.24
N ARG A 243 9.41 -21.50 11.15
CA ARG A 243 10.49 -21.93 10.23
C ARG A 243 11.21 -20.73 9.61
N ASN A 244 10.46 -19.68 9.25
CA ASN A 244 11.00 -18.47 8.64
C ASN A 244 11.75 -17.55 9.63
N THR A 245 11.62 -17.76 10.94
CA THR A 245 12.19 -16.86 11.97
C THR A 245 13.25 -17.51 12.84
N ILE A 246 13.03 -18.75 13.29
CA ILE A 246 13.83 -19.39 14.35
C ILE A 246 14.67 -20.56 13.80
N GLY A 247 14.35 -21.12 12.63
CA GLY A 247 15.22 -22.06 11.89
C GLY A 247 15.46 -23.45 12.51
N TYR A 248 14.96 -23.74 13.73
CA TYR A 248 15.03 -25.07 14.35
C TYR A 248 13.73 -25.87 14.15
N SER A 249 13.82 -27.20 14.28
CA SER A 249 12.69 -28.13 14.15
C SER A 249 11.46 -27.59 14.89
N PRO A 250 10.30 -27.47 14.21
CA PRO A 250 9.10 -27.01 14.88
C PRO A 250 8.74 -27.97 16.03
N PRO A 251 8.15 -27.46 17.11
CA PRO A 251 7.69 -28.32 18.19
C PRO A 251 6.62 -29.29 17.68
N GLU A 252 6.59 -30.49 18.25
CA GLU A 252 5.57 -31.48 17.91
C GLU A 252 4.17 -30.93 18.21
N ILE A 253 3.25 -31.12 17.26
CA ILE A 253 1.82 -30.89 17.48
C ILE A 253 1.42 -31.81 18.64
N ALA A 254 0.72 -31.27 19.63
CA ALA A 254 0.23 -32.09 20.73
C ALA A 254 -0.76 -33.14 20.17
N THR A 255 -0.30 -34.38 20.07
CA THR A 255 -1.15 -35.55 19.91
C THR A 255 -1.80 -35.85 21.25
N THR A 256 -3.13 -35.77 21.29
CA THR A 256 -3.95 -36.35 22.36
C THR A 256 -3.92 -37.86 22.28
#